data_AF-A0A3C1WJ50-F1
#
_entry.id   AF-A0A3C1WJ50-F1
#
_cell.length_a   1.000
_cell.length_b   1.000
_cell.length_c   1.000
_cell.angle_alpha   90.00
_cell.angle_beta   90.00
_cell.angle_gamma   90.00
#
_symmetry.space_group_name_H-M   'P 1'
#
loop_
_entity.id
_entity.type
_entity.pdbx_description
1 polymer ?
#
loop_
_entity_poly.entity_id
_entity_poly.type
_entity_poly.pdbx_seq_one_letter_code
_entity_poly.pdbx_strand_id
1 'polypeptide(L)'
;PDDGHTDPVLNLSNATTAQLVATLYHSNFVWRMQAQRLLIGKGYTAELGDSLQSILTNHKTVDAVGIDGAVIHAIWTLEGLNRFVVDSTRWAPILKSLLLHPAWGVRENVLKAMPRTATSAQAISDQCAADDPHAHVRLQAYVALAESPAATSGAVQGHYRATDTYSSSAFDAAGASKLAAATPANTRPTSCPDIQSTVALSHGSDLKNTQMANPMRFTMTRNGFELDHPYGKLSSGDLVVYDITGKAAFRSSYNSATEAWSTTTAKGLNMSVYFYSFHGTNGDKFEGRLLTNQEF
;
A
#
# COMPACT_ATOMS: atom_id res chain seq x y z
N PRO A 1 10.43 4.76 -15.61
CA PRO A 1 11.47 4.02 -14.86
C PRO A 1 12.23 5.02 -13.99
N ASP A 2 12.65 4.61 -12.80
CA ASP A 2 13.29 5.51 -11.83
C ASP A 2 14.69 5.99 -12.28
N ASP A 3 15.25 5.35 -13.31
CA ASP A 3 16.55 5.65 -13.93
C ASP A 3 16.47 6.60 -15.15
N GLY A 4 15.26 7.04 -15.54
CA GLY A 4 15.06 7.93 -16.68
C GLY A 4 15.28 7.29 -18.06
N HIS A 5 15.48 5.96 -18.12
CA HIS A 5 15.57 5.23 -19.38
C HIS A 5 14.21 4.68 -19.79
N THR A 6 13.97 4.57 -21.10
CA THR A 6 12.79 3.87 -21.61
C THR A 6 13.00 2.37 -21.46
N ASP A 7 12.05 1.69 -20.84
CA ASP A 7 12.07 0.23 -20.77
C ASP A 7 12.13 -0.38 -22.18
N PRO A 8 12.90 -1.47 -22.39
CA PRO A 8 12.96 -2.13 -23.69
C PRO A 8 11.58 -2.63 -24.12
N VAL A 9 11.26 -2.47 -25.40
CA VAL A 9 10.01 -3.02 -25.96
C VAL A 9 10.07 -4.53 -25.92
N LEU A 10 9.18 -5.14 -25.15
CA LEU A 10 9.09 -6.59 -25.04
C LEU A 10 8.29 -7.18 -26.20
N ASN A 11 8.70 -8.36 -26.66
CA ASN A 11 7.89 -9.21 -27.53
C ASN A 11 7.43 -10.44 -26.75
N LEU A 12 6.15 -10.48 -26.41
CA LEU A 12 5.54 -11.57 -25.63
C LEU A 12 4.81 -12.61 -26.49
N SER A 13 4.88 -12.52 -27.83
CA SER A 13 4.06 -13.37 -28.73
C SER A 13 4.33 -14.87 -28.54
N ASN A 14 5.59 -15.24 -28.26
CA ASN A 14 6.04 -16.61 -28.05
C ASN A 14 6.62 -16.84 -26.65
N ALA A 15 6.28 -15.97 -25.69
CA ALA A 15 6.81 -16.06 -24.34
C ALA A 15 6.36 -17.36 -23.63
N THR A 16 7.29 -17.99 -22.93
CA THR A 16 7.02 -19.13 -22.05
C THR A 16 6.26 -18.67 -20.80
N THR A 17 5.62 -19.62 -20.09
CA THR A 17 4.95 -19.31 -18.82
C THR A 17 5.88 -18.62 -17.82
N ALA A 18 7.12 -19.10 -17.70
CA ALA A 18 8.13 -18.49 -16.83
C ALA A 18 8.47 -17.04 -17.24
N GLN A 19 8.61 -16.76 -18.54
CA GLN A 19 8.84 -15.40 -19.04
C GLN A 19 7.66 -14.47 -18.76
N LEU A 20 6.43 -14.96 -18.91
CA LEU A 20 5.22 -14.19 -18.60
C LEU A 20 5.10 -13.90 -17.10
N VAL A 21 5.38 -14.89 -16.24
CA VAL A 21 5.44 -14.68 -14.79
C VAL A 21 6.50 -13.64 -14.42
N ALA A 22 7.70 -13.72 -15.00
CA ALA A 22 8.74 -12.72 -14.79
C ALA A 22 8.30 -11.31 -15.24
N THR A 23 7.49 -11.23 -16.31
CA THR A 23 6.95 -9.95 -16.81
C THR A 23 5.94 -9.31 -15.85
N LEU A 24 5.35 -10.06 -14.90
CA LEU A 24 4.49 -9.47 -13.86
C LEU A 24 5.25 -8.52 -12.93
N TYR A 25 6.57 -8.63 -12.85
CA TYR A 25 7.44 -7.74 -12.08
C TYR A 25 7.82 -6.46 -12.82
N HIS A 26 7.43 -6.31 -14.08
CA HIS A 26 7.85 -5.18 -14.89
C HIS A 26 7.31 -3.86 -14.32
N SER A 27 8.13 -2.80 -14.33
CA SER A 27 7.77 -1.42 -14.00
C SER A 27 6.54 -0.88 -14.75
N ASN A 28 6.36 -1.28 -16.02
CA ASN A 28 5.35 -0.77 -16.92
C ASN A 28 4.04 -1.56 -16.82
N PHE A 29 2.96 -0.84 -16.55
CA PHE A 29 1.62 -1.41 -16.41
C PHE A 29 1.13 -2.18 -17.64
N VAL A 30 1.41 -1.68 -18.85
CA VAL A 30 0.97 -2.31 -20.11
C VAL A 30 1.58 -3.70 -20.26
N TRP A 31 2.87 -3.85 -19.91
CA TRP A 31 3.54 -5.15 -19.99
C TRP A 31 3.00 -6.15 -18.98
N ARG A 32 2.75 -5.72 -17.74
CA ARG A 32 2.13 -6.58 -16.73
C ARG A 32 0.73 -7.02 -17.14
N MET A 33 -0.08 -6.10 -17.67
CA MET A 33 -1.43 -6.39 -18.15
C MET A 33 -1.42 -7.38 -19.32
N GLN A 34 -0.54 -7.19 -20.29
CA GLN A 34 -0.39 -8.11 -21.42
C GLN A 34 0.07 -9.50 -20.96
N ALA A 35 1.01 -9.57 -20.01
CA ALA A 35 1.46 -10.83 -19.45
C ALA A 35 0.34 -11.56 -18.70
N GLN A 36 -0.41 -10.86 -17.84
CA GLN A 36 -1.59 -11.42 -17.17
C GLN A 36 -2.60 -11.99 -18.18
N ARG A 37 -2.97 -11.22 -19.22
CA ARG A 37 -3.89 -11.68 -20.26
C ARG A 37 -3.40 -12.96 -20.93
N LEU A 38 -2.11 -13.04 -21.26
CA LEU A 38 -1.51 -14.21 -21.90
C LEU A 38 -1.45 -15.41 -20.95
N LEU A 39 -1.16 -15.20 -19.66
CA LEU A 39 -1.19 -16.27 -18.64
C LEU A 39 -2.59 -16.85 -18.50
N ILE A 40 -3.62 -16.01 -18.40
CA ILE A 40 -5.02 -16.45 -18.34
C ILE A 40 -5.37 -17.25 -19.61
N GLY A 41 -5.00 -16.73 -20.79
CA GLY A 41 -5.27 -17.40 -22.08
C GLY A 41 -4.56 -18.74 -22.25
N LYS A 42 -3.39 -18.94 -21.63
CA LYS A 42 -2.69 -20.24 -21.60
C LYS A 42 -3.34 -21.26 -20.68
N GLY A 43 -4.15 -20.82 -19.72
CA GLY A 43 -4.80 -21.67 -18.74
C GLY A 43 -3.91 -22.04 -17.55
N TYR A 44 -4.52 -22.69 -16.56
CA TYR A 44 -3.84 -23.06 -15.32
C TYR A 44 -3.02 -24.33 -15.46
N THR A 45 -1.79 -24.32 -14.95
CA THR A 45 -0.97 -25.51 -14.69
C THR A 45 -0.46 -25.48 -13.25
N ALA A 46 0.01 -26.63 -12.74
CA ALA A 46 0.56 -26.70 -11.38
C ALA A 46 1.77 -25.76 -11.23
N GLU A 47 2.65 -25.71 -12.24
CA GLU A 47 3.86 -24.88 -12.26
C GLU A 47 3.51 -23.38 -12.27
N LEU A 48 2.46 -22.98 -13.00
CA LEU A 48 1.96 -21.61 -12.94
C LEU A 48 1.41 -21.29 -11.55
N GLY A 49 0.63 -22.21 -10.96
CA GLY A 49 0.11 -22.07 -9.60
C GLY A 49 1.24 -21.87 -8.58
N ASP A 50 2.28 -22.69 -8.63
CA ASP A 50 3.43 -22.60 -7.72
C ASP A 50 4.20 -21.28 -7.90
N SER A 51 4.37 -20.85 -9.15
CA SER A 51 5.01 -19.58 -9.47
C SER A 51 4.22 -18.40 -8.91
N LEU A 52 2.90 -18.34 -9.16
CA LEU A 52 2.04 -17.26 -8.66
C LEU A 52 1.93 -17.28 -7.14
N GLN A 53 1.85 -18.46 -6.52
CA GLN A 53 1.89 -18.59 -5.06
C GLN A 53 3.18 -18.01 -4.49
N SER A 54 4.33 -18.26 -5.11
CA SER A 54 5.61 -17.68 -4.68
C SER A 54 5.58 -16.15 -4.73
N ILE A 55 4.96 -15.54 -5.76
CA ILE A 55 4.76 -14.08 -5.81
C ILE A 55 3.94 -13.62 -4.59
N LEU A 56 2.78 -14.23 -4.36
CA LEU A 56 1.87 -13.85 -3.29
C LEU A 56 2.50 -13.96 -1.90
N THR A 57 3.28 -15.01 -1.63
CA THR A 57 3.86 -15.22 -0.31
C THR A 57 5.10 -14.36 -0.09
N ASN A 58 5.98 -14.24 -1.10
CA ASN A 58 7.34 -13.74 -0.88
C ASN A 58 7.53 -12.28 -1.30
N HIS A 59 6.79 -11.78 -2.28
CA HIS A 59 6.97 -10.41 -2.75
C HIS A 59 6.25 -9.43 -1.82
N LYS A 60 6.99 -8.41 -1.35
CA LYS A 60 6.56 -7.43 -0.34
C LYS A 60 7.12 -6.05 -0.64
N THR A 61 7.21 -5.71 -1.93
CA THR A 61 7.83 -4.47 -2.41
C THR A 61 6.75 -3.46 -2.73
N VAL A 62 6.82 -2.30 -2.09
CA VAL A 62 5.83 -1.24 -2.24
C VAL A 62 6.44 -0.13 -3.09
N ASP A 63 5.76 0.21 -4.18
CA ASP A 63 6.18 1.29 -5.06
C ASP A 63 5.81 2.68 -4.52
N ALA A 64 6.17 3.71 -5.27
CA ALA A 64 5.92 5.10 -4.90
C ALA A 64 4.43 5.45 -4.77
N VAL A 65 3.48 4.65 -5.26
CA VAL A 65 2.04 4.90 -5.09
C VAL A 65 1.41 3.97 -4.03
N GLY A 66 2.23 3.17 -3.34
CA GLY A 66 1.80 2.33 -2.24
C GLY A 66 1.24 0.98 -2.68
N ILE A 67 1.54 0.54 -3.91
CA ILE A 67 1.07 -0.74 -4.46
C ILE A 67 2.23 -1.71 -4.72
N ASP A 68 1.89 -2.98 -4.89
CA ASP A 68 2.79 -4.02 -5.35
C ASP A 68 2.20 -4.62 -6.63
N GLY A 69 2.69 -4.13 -7.78
CA GLY A 69 2.15 -4.51 -9.07
C GLY A 69 2.21 -6.01 -9.34
N ALA A 70 3.32 -6.67 -9.02
CA ALA A 70 3.50 -8.09 -9.27
C ALA A 70 2.47 -8.92 -8.49
N VAL A 71 2.27 -8.61 -7.21
CA VAL A 71 1.29 -9.29 -6.36
C VAL A 71 -0.13 -9.03 -6.84
N ILE A 72 -0.48 -7.79 -7.20
CA ILE A 72 -1.81 -7.44 -7.72
C ILE A 72 -2.12 -8.23 -9.00
N HIS A 73 -1.20 -8.26 -9.96
CA HIS A 73 -1.41 -9.01 -11.20
C HIS A 73 -1.44 -10.53 -10.97
N ALA A 74 -0.69 -11.06 -10.01
CA ALA A 74 -0.78 -12.47 -9.63
C ALA A 74 -2.16 -12.82 -9.04
N ILE A 75 -2.72 -11.95 -8.18
CA ILE A 75 -4.08 -12.10 -7.64
C ILE A 75 -5.10 -12.17 -8.79
N TRP A 76 -5.10 -11.19 -9.69
CA TRP A 76 -6.05 -11.15 -10.80
C TRP A 76 -5.83 -12.24 -11.85
N THR A 77 -4.61 -12.76 -11.99
CA THR A 77 -4.36 -13.93 -12.85
C THR A 77 -5.03 -15.18 -12.27
N LEU A 78 -4.89 -15.41 -10.96
CA LEU A 78 -5.52 -16.56 -10.28
C LEU A 78 -7.05 -16.43 -10.22
N GLU A 79 -7.56 -15.21 -10.02
CA GLU A 79 -8.98 -14.89 -10.08
C GLU A 79 -9.55 -15.16 -11.47
N GLY A 80 -8.91 -14.65 -12.54
CA GLY A 80 -9.34 -14.88 -13.92
C GLY A 80 -9.26 -16.35 -14.37
N LEU A 81 -8.45 -17.16 -13.67
CA LEU A 81 -8.38 -18.63 -13.81
C LEU A 81 -9.31 -19.37 -12.84
N ASN A 82 -10.17 -18.65 -12.11
CA ASN A 82 -11.13 -19.14 -11.13
C ASN A 82 -10.53 -20.01 -10.01
N ARG A 83 -9.25 -19.81 -9.66
CA ARG A 83 -8.52 -20.69 -8.73
C ARG A 83 -8.96 -20.52 -7.28
N PHE A 84 -9.37 -19.32 -6.89
CA PHE A 84 -9.84 -19.05 -5.53
C PHE A 84 -11.11 -19.81 -5.15
N VAL A 85 -11.94 -20.17 -6.14
CA VAL A 85 -13.13 -21.00 -5.96
C VAL A 85 -12.81 -22.48 -6.13
N VAL A 86 -12.09 -22.84 -7.19
CA VAL A 86 -11.81 -24.25 -7.53
C VAL A 86 -10.91 -24.95 -6.50
N ASP A 87 -10.03 -24.20 -5.83
CA ASP A 87 -9.01 -24.75 -4.93
C ASP A 87 -8.88 -23.88 -3.67
N SER A 88 -10.01 -23.66 -3.00
CA SER A 88 -10.11 -22.78 -1.84
C SER A 88 -9.15 -23.18 -0.72
N THR A 89 -8.90 -24.48 -0.53
CA THR A 89 -7.98 -25.00 0.51
C THR A 89 -6.57 -24.46 0.33
N ARG A 90 -6.09 -24.35 -0.91
CA ARG A 90 -4.78 -23.79 -1.22
C ARG A 90 -4.75 -22.27 -1.08
N TRP A 91 -5.77 -21.57 -1.59
CA TRP A 91 -5.69 -20.12 -1.79
C TRP A 91 -6.29 -19.28 -0.67
N ALA A 92 -7.30 -19.76 0.05
CA ALA A 92 -7.95 -18.99 1.12
C ALA A 92 -6.97 -18.58 2.24
N PRO A 93 -6.04 -19.44 2.72
CA PRO A 93 -5.05 -19.04 3.71
C PRO A 93 -4.09 -17.94 3.19
N ILE A 94 -3.74 -17.99 1.90
CA ILE A 94 -2.86 -17.01 1.27
C ILE A 94 -3.58 -15.66 1.15
N LEU A 95 -4.82 -15.65 0.67
CA LEU A 95 -5.64 -14.44 0.59
C LEU A 95 -5.84 -13.81 1.98
N LYS A 96 -6.12 -14.62 3.01
CA LYS A 96 -6.20 -14.16 4.40
C LYS A 96 -4.88 -13.52 4.86
N SER A 97 -3.72 -14.07 4.50
CA SER A 97 -2.42 -13.49 4.85
C SER A 97 -2.16 -12.16 4.12
N LEU A 98 -2.55 -12.06 2.84
CA LEU A 98 -2.39 -10.86 2.04
C LEU A 98 -3.22 -9.67 2.51
N LEU A 99 -4.25 -9.87 3.34
CA LEU A 99 -4.94 -8.78 4.03
C LEU A 99 -4.05 -8.03 5.04
N LEU A 100 -2.82 -8.52 5.30
CA LEU A 100 -1.80 -7.81 6.07
C LEU A 100 -0.62 -7.36 5.20
N HIS A 101 -0.73 -7.37 3.88
CA HIS A 101 0.36 -6.98 2.98
C HIS A 101 0.74 -5.49 3.19
N PRO A 102 2.04 -5.11 3.10
CA PRO A 102 2.48 -3.72 3.28
C PRO A 102 1.80 -2.75 2.29
N ALA A 103 1.69 -3.15 1.02
CA ALA A 103 0.99 -2.36 0.00
C ALA A 103 -0.52 -2.35 0.23
N TRP A 104 -1.10 -1.15 0.43
CA TRP A 104 -2.55 -0.98 0.61
C TRP A 104 -3.32 -1.44 -0.64
N GLY A 105 -2.75 -1.22 -1.83
CA GLY A 105 -3.35 -1.68 -3.08
C GLY A 105 -3.48 -3.20 -3.15
N VAL A 106 -2.56 -3.97 -2.56
CA VAL A 106 -2.70 -5.43 -2.48
C VAL A 106 -3.90 -5.79 -1.60
N ARG A 107 -3.99 -5.21 -0.40
CA ARG A 107 -5.08 -5.50 0.54
C ARG A 107 -6.46 -5.19 -0.07
N GLU A 108 -6.57 -4.05 -0.75
CA GLU A 108 -7.78 -3.68 -1.50
C GLU A 108 -8.13 -4.71 -2.59
N ASN A 109 -7.15 -5.11 -3.41
CA ASN A 109 -7.38 -6.04 -4.51
C ASN A 109 -7.72 -7.46 -4.01
N VAL A 110 -7.16 -7.89 -2.88
CA VAL A 110 -7.56 -9.14 -2.21
C VAL A 110 -9.05 -9.11 -1.86
N LEU A 111 -9.53 -8.02 -1.26
CA LEU A 111 -10.95 -7.87 -0.90
C LEU A 111 -11.87 -7.85 -2.13
N LYS A 112 -11.38 -7.39 -3.29
CA LYS A 112 -12.12 -7.47 -4.56
C LYS A 112 -12.16 -8.89 -5.13
N ALA A 113 -11.05 -9.61 -5.08
CA ALA A 113 -10.88 -10.90 -5.73
C ALA A 113 -11.31 -12.11 -4.88
N MET A 114 -11.40 -11.96 -3.56
CA MET A 114 -11.81 -13.03 -2.66
C MET A 114 -13.26 -13.49 -2.93
N PRO A 115 -13.52 -14.82 -2.98
CA PRO A 115 -14.87 -15.36 -3.12
C PRO A 115 -15.82 -14.85 -2.02
N ARG A 116 -17.10 -14.58 -2.35
CA ARG A 116 -18.10 -14.10 -1.40
C ARG A 116 -18.66 -15.23 -0.51
N THR A 117 -17.87 -15.67 0.47
CA THR A 117 -18.21 -16.79 1.38
C THR A 117 -18.08 -16.39 2.85
N ALA A 118 -18.69 -17.18 3.74
CA ALA A 118 -18.54 -16.99 5.19
C ALA A 118 -17.07 -17.10 5.64
N THR A 119 -16.27 -17.95 4.98
CA THR A 119 -14.83 -18.07 5.23
C THR A 119 -14.08 -16.79 4.86
N SER A 120 -14.43 -16.16 3.74
CA SER A 120 -13.88 -14.86 3.34
C SER A 120 -14.28 -13.75 4.31
N ALA A 121 -15.54 -13.71 4.74
CA ALA A 121 -16.00 -12.78 5.77
C ALA A 121 -15.25 -13.00 7.11
N GLN A 122 -14.99 -14.25 7.48
CA GLN A 122 -14.16 -14.57 8.65
C GLN A 122 -12.73 -14.08 8.49
N ALA A 123 -12.11 -14.24 7.32
CA ALA A 123 -10.77 -13.71 7.07
C ALA A 123 -10.72 -12.18 7.19
N ILE A 124 -11.75 -11.47 6.71
CA ILE A 124 -11.89 -10.01 6.88
C ILE A 124 -11.94 -9.64 8.37
N SER A 125 -12.70 -10.40 9.16
CA SER A 125 -12.80 -10.21 10.62
C SER A 125 -11.46 -10.45 11.31
N ASP A 126 -10.83 -11.60 11.02
CA ASP A 126 -9.61 -12.05 11.70
C ASP A 126 -8.43 -11.09 11.48
N GLN A 127 -8.40 -10.40 10.33
CA GLN A 127 -7.33 -9.47 9.97
C GLN A 127 -7.70 -8.00 10.20
N CYS A 128 -8.87 -7.73 10.78
CA CYS A 128 -9.40 -6.38 10.97
C CYS A 128 -9.40 -5.53 9.68
N ALA A 129 -9.72 -6.12 8.52
CA ALA A 129 -9.71 -5.37 7.26
C ALA A 129 -10.82 -4.29 7.20
N ALA A 130 -11.87 -4.45 8.01
CA ALA A 130 -12.90 -3.43 8.26
C ALA A 130 -12.35 -2.16 8.97
N ASP A 131 -11.21 -2.30 9.65
CA ASP A 131 -10.51 -1.27 10.41
C ASP A 131 -9.10 -1.00 9.85
N ASP A 132 -8.92 -1.22 8.55
CA ASP A 132 -7.66 -0.92 7.88
C ASP A 132 -7.32 0.58 8.02
N PRO A 133 -6.04 0.95 8.24
CA PRO A 133 -5.64 2.35 8.26
C PRO A 133 -5.97 3.08 6.95
N HIS A 134 -6.01 2.38 5.81
CA HIS A 134 -6.28 2.97 4.50
C HIS A 134 -7.78 2.94 4.15
N ALA A 135 -8.35 4.10 3.83
CA ALA A 135 -9.79 4.25 3.58
C ALA A 135 -10.33 3.37 2.45
N HIS A 136 -9.59 3.22 1.35
CA HIS A 136 -10.02 2.36 0.23
C HIS A 136 -10.14 0.89 0.63
N VAL A 137 -9.29 0.42 1.53
CA VAL A 137 -9.32 -0.97 2.01
C VAL A 137 -10.55 -1.16 2.91
N ARG A 138 -10.85 -0.20 3.79
CA ARG A 138 -12.07 -0.23 4.61
C ARG A 138 -13.34 -0.26 3.77
N LEU A 139 -13.46 0.64 2.81
CA LEU A 139 -14.61 0.69 1.89
C LEU A 139 -14.80 -0.66 1.20
N GLN A 140 -13.73 -1.22 0.65
CA GLN A 140 -13.79 -2.49 -0.05
C GLN A 140 -14.11 -3.68 0.88
N ALA A 141 -13.69 -3.62 2.15
CA ALA A 141 -14.05 -4.61 3.15
C ALA A 141 -15.55 -4.55 3.46
N TYR A 142 -16.13 -3.36 3.58
CA TYR A 142 -17.57 -3.19 3.81
C TYR A 142 -18.38 -3.72 2.63
N VAL A 143 -17.97 -3.43 1.40
CA VAL A 143 -18.59 -3.99 0.19
C VAL A 143 -18.48 -5.51 0.18
N ALA A 144 -17.29 -6.07 0.46
CA ALA A 144 -17.10 -7.52 0.48
C ALA A 144 -17.96 -8.21 1.56
N LEU A 145 -18.12 -7.60 2.73
CA LEU A 145 -19.01 -8.09 3.79
C LEU A 145 -20.48 -8.00 3.38
N ALA A 146 -20.90 -6.91 2.73
CA ALA A 146 -22.26 -6.76 2.24
C ALA A 146 -22.66 -7.85 1.25
N GLU A 147 -21.73 -8.23 0.38
CA GLU A 147 -21.93 -9.25 -0.66
C GLU A 147 -21.73 -10.69 -0.15
N SER A 148 -21.17 -10.88 1.05
CA SER A 148 -20.89 -12.21 1.62
C SER A 148 -21.96 -12.63 2.64
N PRO A 149 -22.08 -13.93 2.97
CA PRO A 149 -22.70 -14.35 4.22
C PRO A 149 -21.96 -13.76 5.43
N ALA A 150 -22.62 -13.71 6.59
CA ALA A 150 -21.98 -13.30 7.84
C ALA A 150 -20.78 -14.20 8.17
N ALA A 151 -19.77 -13.63 8.83
CA ALA A 151 -18.65 -14.41 9.36
C ALA A 151 -19.13 -15.40 10.43
N THR A 152 -18.42 -16.51 10.60
CA THR A 152 -18.77 -17.51 11.61
C THR A 152 -18.70 -16.98 13.04
N SER A 153 -17.86 -15.98 13.29
CA SER A 153 -17.77 -15.26 14.56
C SER A 153 -18.86 -14.20 14.77
N GLY A 154 -19.80 -14.06 13.82
CA GLY A 154 -20.84 -13.03 13.84
C GLY A 154 -20.45 -11.76 13.10
N ALA A 155 -21.10 -10.65 13.43
CA ALA A 155 -20.88 -9.37 12.76
C ALA A 155 -19.46 -8.85 13.00
N VAL A 156 -18.77 -8.49 11.92
CA VAL A 156 -17.45 -7.85 11.97
C VAL A 156 -17.60 -6.47 12.58
N GLN A 157 -16.68 -6.07 13.45
CA GLN A 157 -16.69 -4.75 14.06
C GLN A 157 -16.04 -3.73 13.11
N GLY A 158 -16.71 -2.59 12.89
CA GLY A 158 -16.20 -1.47 12.12
C GLY A 158 -16.14 -0.20 12.95
N HIS A 159 -14.94 0.35 13.10
CA HIS A 159 -14.62 1.53 13.90
C HIS A 159 -14.52 2.80 13.04
N TYR A 160 -14.81 2.76 11.73
CA TYR A 160 -14.64 3.92 10.85
C TYR A 160 -15.90 4.25 10.02
N ARG A 161 -17.08 3.87 10.53
CA ARG A 161 -18.37 3.98 9.83
C ARG A 161 -18.64 5.37 9.23
N ALA A 162 -18.34 6.44 9.96
CA ALA A 162 -18.74 7.81 9.63
C ALA A 162 -17.60 8.67 9.04
N THR A 163 -16.59 8.04 8.45
CA THR A 163 -15.44 8.75 7.87
C THR A 163 -15.80 9.49 6.58
N ASP A 164 -16.61 8.88 5.72
CA ASP A 164 -17.11 9.50 4.48
C ASP A 164 -18.45 8.88 4.03
N THR A 165 -19.13 9.52 3.06
CA THR A 165 -20.44 9.10 2.54
C THR A 165 -20.43 7.71 1.89
N TYR A 166 -19.37 7.34 1.17
CA TYR A 166 -19.24 6.04 0.54
C TYR A 166 -19.03 4.94 1.57
N SER A 167 -18.15 5.17 2.56
CA SER A 167 -17.92 4.24 3.67
C SER A 167 -19.20 4.04 4.49
N SER A 168 -19.94 5.11 4.79
CA SER A 168 -21.24 5.00 5.47
C SER A 168 -22.27 4.22 4.66
N SER A 169 -22.36 4.47 3.35
CA SER A 169 -23.30 3.75 2.48
C SER A 169 -22.97 2.27 2.37
N ALA A 170 -21.69 1.92 2.19
CA ALA A 170 -21.24 0.53 2.13
C ALA A 170 -21.44 -0.19 3.48
N PHE A 171 -21.23 0.54 4.59
CA PHE A 171 -21.48 0.02 5.93
C PHE A 171 -22.97 -0.32 6.12
N ASP A 172 -23.85 0.63 5.78
CA ASP A 172 -25.30 0.44 5.94
C ASP A 172 -25.81 -0.69 5.02
N ALA A 173 -25.26 -0.81 3.80
CA ALA A 173 -25.56 -1.90 2.88
C ALA A 173 -25.15 -3.29 3.42
N ALA A 174 -24.10 -3.37 4.24
CA ALA A 174 -23.68 -4.63 4.83
C ALA A 174 -24.68 -5.19 5.86
N GLY A 175 -25.36 -4.29 6.58
CA GLY A 175 -26.33 -4.64 7.60
C GLY A 175 -25.71 -5.19 8.89
N ALA A 176 -26.44 -5.00 10.00
CA ALA A 176 -25.94 -5.27 11.35
C ALA A 176 -25.57 -6.74 11.63
N SER A 177 -26.06 -7.69 10.83
CA SER A 177 -25.71 -9.12 10.97
C SER A 177 -24.32 -9.45 10.42
N LYS A 178 -23.76 -8.61 9.55
CA LYS A 178 -22.46 -8.83 8.89
C LYS A 178 -21.42 -7.82 9.32
N LEU A 179 -21.83 -6.58 9.58
CA LEU A 179 -20.98 -5.47 9.99
C LEU A 179 -21.70 -4.64 11.05
N ALA A 180 -21.10 -4.51 12.23
CA ALA A 180 -21.64 -3.80 13.37
C ALA A 180 -20.72 -2.63 13.78
N ALA A 181 -21.33 -1.57 14.30
CA ALA A 181 -20.60 -0.37 14.68
C ALA A 181 -19.96 -0.60 16.05
N ALA A 182 -18.65 -0.38 16.14
CA ALA A 182 -17.92 -0.52 17.39
C ALA A 182 -17.88 0.79 18.19
N THR A 183 -17.68 0.68 19.51
CA THR A 183 -17.51 1.81 20.44
C THR A 183 -16.15 1.73 21.13
N PRO A 184 -15.29 2.77 21.09
CA PRO A 184 -15.44 4.07 20.41
C PRO A 184 -15.13 4.01 18.90
N ALA A 185 -15.86 4.80 18.12
CA ALA A 185 -16.05 4.59 16.68
C ALA A 185 -15.05 5.32 15.76
N ASN A 186 -13.76 5.44 16.10
CA ASN A 186 -12.76 6.12 15.22
C ASN A 186 -11.29 5.64 15.38
N THR A 187 -11.04 4.47 15.97
CA THR A 187 -9.66 4.00 16.17
C THR A 187 -9.53 2.52 15.88
N ARG A 188 -8.53 2.13 15.09
CA ARG A 188 -8.16 0.73 14.87
C ARG A 188 -7.80 0.07 16.21
N PRO A 189 -8.44 -1.04 16.59
CA PRO A 189 -8.13 -1.74 17.84
C PRO A 189 -6.67 -2.18 17.90
N THR A 190 -6.05 -2.08 19.09
CA THR A 190 -4.69 -2.59 19.33
C THR A 190 -4.60 -4.11 19.31
N SER A 191 -5.74 -4.81 19.37
CA SER A 191 -5.83 -6.26 19.19
C SER A 191 -5.72 -6.71 17.72
N CYS A 192 -5.81 -5.77 16.77
CA CYS A 192 -5.74 -6.09 15.36
C CYS A 192 -4.32 -6.46 14.95
N PRO A 193 -4.14 -7.50 14.11
CA PRO A 193 -2.82 -7.90 13.65
C PRO A 193 -2.06 -6.75 12.95
N ASP A 194 -0.75 -6.70 13.12
CA ASP A 194 0.06 -5.68 12.45
C ASP A 194 0.13 -5.94 10.94
N ILE A 195 0.07 -4.84 10.18
CA ILE A 195 0.40 -4.90 8.75
C ILE A 195 1.88 -5.25 8.62
N GLN A 196 2.19 -6.21 7.76
CA GLN A 196 3.56 -6.66 7.51
C GLN A 196 4.41 -5.49 7.05
N SER A 197 5.66 -5.44 7.52
CA SER A 197 6.64 -4.50 7.00
C SER A 197 7.06 -4.87 5.57
N THR A 198 7.50 -3.88 4.81
CA THR A 198 8.20 -4.15 3.55
C THR A 198 9.47 -4.93 3.84
N VAL A 199 9.66 -6.07 3.19
CA VAL A 199 11.00 -6.67 3.10
C VAL A 199 11.76 -5.77 2.15
N ALA A 200 12.74 -5.02 2.66
CA ALA A 200 13.64 -4.27 1.81
C ALA A 200 14.35 -5.28 0.90
N LEU A 201 13.95 -5.37 -0.36
CA LEU A 201 14.79 -5.96 -1.39
C LEU A 201 15.99 -5.04 -1.52
N SER A 202 17.10 -5.44 -0.92
CA SER A 202 18.41 -4.98 -1.33
C SER A 202 18.57 -5.29 -2.81
N HIS A 203 18.25 -4.29 -3.65
CA HIS A 203 18.74 -4.28 -5.02
C HIS A 203 20.25 -4.18 -4.91
N GLY A 204 20.90 -5.34 -5.02
CA GLY A 204 22.34 -5.45 -5.09
C GLY A 204 22.82 -4.75 -6.35
N SER A 205 23.24 -3.50 -6.20
CA SER A 205 24.27 -2.88 -7.02
C SER A 205 24.85 -1.71 -6.22
N ASP A 206 26.06 -1.95 -5.69
CA ASP A 206 26.97 -1.01 -5.04
C ASP A 206 26.57 -0.38 -3.70
N LEU A 207 26.68 -1.18 -2.64
CA LEU A 207 27.00 -0.69 -1.30
C LEU A 207 28.45 -0.17 -1.25
N LYS A 208 28.68 0.96 -1.90
CA LYS A 208 29.74 1.92 -1.56
C LYS A 208 29.14 3.30 -1.41
N ASN A 209 28.06 3.42 -0.66
CA ASN A 209 27.84 4.60 0.17
C ASN A 209 26.83 4.27 1.26
N THR A 210 27.27 4.34 2.51
CA THR A 210 26.39 4.53 3.66
C THR A 210 25.68 5.88 3.49
N GLN A 211 24.60 5.94 2.68
CA GLN A 211 23.64 7.02 2.79
C GLN A 211 22.94 6.82 4.13
N MET A 212 23.22 7.73 5.05
CA MET A 212 22.62 7.80 6.37
C MET A 212 21.09 7.71 6.23
N ALA A 213 20.44 6.91 7.07
CA ALA A 213 18.99 6.89 7.18
C ALA A 213 18.48 8.33 7.29
N ASN A 214 17.52 8.71 6.44
CA ASN A 214 17.03 10.08 6.35
C ASN A 214 16.49 10.53 7.73
N PRO A 215 17.13 11.52 8.38
CA PRO A 215 16.80 11.92 9.74
C PRO A 215 15.54 12.81 9.82
N MET A 216 14.98 13.24 8.69
CA MET A 216 13.86 14.17 8.64
C MET A 216 12.55 13.51 9.07
N ARG A 217 11.79 14.19 9.95
CA ARG A 217 10.47 13.75 10.39
C ARG A 217 9.42 14.84 10.24
N PHE A 218 8.23 14.40 9.83
CA PHE A 218 7.08 15.26 9.60
C PHE A 218 5.84 14.59 10.16
N THR A 219 5.13 15.28 11.04
CA THR A 219 3.79 14.90 11.49
C THR A 219 2.78 15.61 10.59
N MET A 220 2.06 14.86 9.75
CA MET A 220 1.06 15.48 8.87
C MET A 220 -0.09 16.10 9.69
N THR A 221 -0.74 17.13 9.18
CA THR A 221 -1.96 17.71 9.76
C THR A 221 -2.98 18.00 8.67
N ARG A 222 -4.23 18.29 9.03
CA ARG A 222 -5.26 18.67 8.06
C ARG A 222 -4.82 19.92 7.30
N ASN A 223 -4.47 19.76 6.03
CA ASN A 223 -3.93 20.79 5.14
C ASN A 223 -2.56 21.34 5.58
N GLY A 224 -1.68 20.49 6.10
CA GLY A 224 -0.38 20.94 6.60
C GLY A 224 0.54 19.84 7.09
N PHE A 225 1.62 20.25 7.75
CA PHE A 225 2.49 19.37 8.53
C PHE A 225 3.18 20.15 9.64
N GLU A 226 3.67 19.43 10.63
CA GLU A 226 4.61 19.89 11.64
C GLU A 226 5.95 19.17 11.45
N LEU A 227 7.04 19.93 11.52
CA LEU A 227 8.39 19.46 11.37
C LEU A 227 8.91 19.04 12.73
N ASP A 228 9.13 17.74 12.90
CA ASP A 228 9.52 17.18 14.19
C ASP A 228 11.03 17.33 14.42
N HIS A 229 11.46 17.02 15.64
CA HIS A 229 12.87 16.87 15.94
C HIS A 229 13.45 15.70 15.12
N PRO A 230 14.59 15.91 14.43
CA PRO A 230 15.18 14.89 13.56
C PRO A 230 15.63 13.65 14.34
N TYR A 231 15.61 12.48 13.70
CA TYR A 231 16.17 11.27 14.30
C TYR A 231 17.68 11.23 14.14
N GLY A 232 18.42 11.24 15.25
CA GLY A 232 19.89 11.23 15.23
C GLY A 232 20.48 12.60 14.93
N LYS A 233 21.70 12.63 14.39
CA LYS A 233 22.42 13.90 14.15
C LYS A 233 22.08 14.45 12.77
N LEU A 234 21.45 15.62 12.73
CA LEU A 234 21.26 16.43 11.53
C LEU A 234 22.23 17.63 11.57
N SER A 235 22.92 17.90 10.46
CA SER A 235 23.75 19.10 10.34
C SER A 235 22.90 20.36 10.21
N SER A 236 23.47 21.53 10.53
CA SER A 236 22.77 22.78 10.21
C SER A 236 22.51 22.86 8.71
N GLY A 237 21.38 23.42 8.28
CA GLY A 237 21.04 23.44 6.86
C GLY A 237 19.64 23.94 6.57
N ASP A 238 19.27 23.96 5.29
CA ASP A 238 18.02 24.52 4.80
C ASP A 238 17.10 23.45 4.23
N LEU A 239 15.87 23.42 4.72
CA LEU A 239 14.75 22.66 4.19
C LEU A 239 13.88 23.54 3.29
N VAL A 240 13.55 23.04 2.12
CA VAL A 240 12.51 23.61 1.26
C VAL A 240 11.51 22.53 0.88
N VAL A 241 10.23 22.85 1.01
CA VAL A 241 9.13 22.01 0.53
C VAL A 241 8.51 22.68 -0.68
N TYR A 242 8.35 21.92 -1.75
CA TYR A 242 7.84 22.32 -3.05
C TYR A 242 6.51 21.66 -3.32
N ASP A 243 5.63 22.38 -3.99
CA ASP A 243 4.46 21.80 -4.62
C ASP A 243 4.83 21.03 -5.91
N ILE A 244 3.85 20.37 -6.53
CA ILE A 244 4.09 19.59 -7.77
C ILE A 244 4.49 20.46 -8.98
N THR A 245 4.33 21.77 -8.88
CA THR A 245 4.74 22.73 -9.92
C THR A 245 6.17 23.27 -9.69
N GLY A 246 6.81 22.87 -8.59
CA GLY A 246 8.14 23.33 -8.20
C GLY A 246 8.14 24.65 -7.43
N LYS A 247 6.97 25.18 -7.02
CA LYS A 247 6.89 26.39 -6.20
C LYS A 247 7.13 26.04 -4.73
N ALA A 248 7.97 26.81 -4.06
CA ALA A 248 8.22 26.63 -2.64
C ALA A 248 6.95 26.95 -1.82
N ALA A 249 6.43 25.93 -1.13
CA ALA A 249 5.28 26.00 -0.23
C ALA A 249 5.70 26.24 1.23
N PHE A 250 6.91 25.81 1.62
CA PHE A 250 7.46 26.01 2.97
C PHE A 250 8.98 26.06 2.93
N ARG A 251 9.58 26.80 3.87
CA ARG A 251 11.04 26.89 4.07
C ARG A 251 11.34 26.90 5.56
N SER A 252 12.39 26.20 5.98
CA SER A 252 12.90 26.25 7.34
C SER A 252 14.40 25.93 7.37
N SER A 253 15.17 26.61 8.21
CA SER A 253 16.56 26.27 8.48
C SER A 253 16.69 25.52 9.81
N TYR A 254 17.50 24.46 9.87
CA TYR A 254 17.88 23.77 11.10
C TYR A 254 19.22 24.32 11.62
N ASN A 255 19.29 24.55 12.93
CA ASN A 255 20.53 24.87 13.62
C ASN A 255 20.89 23.73 14.56
N SER A 256 21.97 23.02 14.24
CA SER A 256 22.46 21.86 14.99
C SER A 256 23.07 22.22 16.35
N ALA A 257 23.42 23.48 16.60
CA ALA A 257 23.93 23.93 17.91
C ALA A 257 22.81 24.19 18.91
N THR A 258 21.64 24.62 18.42
CA THR A 258 20.44 24.86 19.24
C THR A 258 19.40 23.76 19.10
N GLU A 259 19.67 22.77 18.25
CA GLU A 259 18.78 21.66 17.87
C GLU A 259 17.37 22.10 17.47
N ALA A 260 17.27 23.25 16.80
CA ALA A 260 16.01 23.92 16.54
C ALA A 260 15.83 24.29 15.06
N TRP A 261 14.59 24.19 14.61
CA TRP A 261 14.15 24.70 13.31
C TRP A 261 13.70 26.16 13.42
N SER A 262 13.95 26.95 12.39
CA SER A 262 13.49 28.35 12.31
C SER A 262 11.96 28.48 12.29
N THR A 263 11.30 27.50 11.67
CA THR A 263 9.84 27.34 11.67
C THR A 263 9.51 25.86 11.55
N THR A 264 8.49 25.42 12.26
CA THR A 264 8.12 23.99 12.32
C THR A 264 6.78 23.72 11.66
N THR A 265 5.90 24.71 11.48
CA THR A 265 4.53 24.44 11.03
C THR A 265 4.25 25.00 9.64
N ALA A 266 3.80 24.13 8.74
CA ALA A 266 3.22 24.51 7.45
C ALA A 266 1.69 24.33 7.51
N LYS A 267 0.92 25.36 7.15
CA LYS A 267 -0.55 25.33 7.10
C LYS A 267 -1.04 25.82 5.73
N GLY A 268 -2.26 25.42 5.37
CA GLY A 268 -2.90 25.84 4.12
C GLY A 268 -2.38 25.12 2.89
N LEU A 269 -1.75 23.96 3.07
CA LEU A 269 -1.32 23.10 1.98
C LEU A 269 -2.55 22.44 1.35
N ASN A 270 -2.83 22.77 0.09
CA ASN A 270 -4.06 22.39 -0.61
C ASN A 270 -3.89 21.27 -1.66
N MET A 271 -2.64 20.92 -1.99
CA MET A 271 -2.33 19.78 -2.85
C MET A 271 -2.23 18.48 -2.03
N SER A 272 -2.33 17.34 -2.69
CA SER A 272 -2.21 16.00 -2.06
C SER A 272 -0.77 15.55 -1.86
N VAL A 273 0.17 16.15 -2.60
CA VAL A 273 1.56 15.73 -2.70
C VAL A 273 2.46 16.97 -2.68
N TYR A 274 3.49 16.91 -1.86
CA TYR A 274 4.60 17.86 -1.86
C TYR A 274 5.93 17.11 -1.88
N PHE A 275 6.99 17.75 -2.34
CA PHE A 275 8.35 17.24 -2.32
C PHE A 275 9.20 18.10 -1.40
N TYR A 276 10.15 17.52 -0.68
CA TYR A 276 11.09 18.30 0.11
C TYR A 276 12.52 18.02 -0.31
N SER A 277 13.35 19.03 -0.11
CA SER A 277 14.80 18.95 -0.25
C SER A 277 15.45 19.67 0.93
N PHE A 278 16.38 18.99 1.59
CA PHE A 278 17.22 19.54 2.64
C PHE A 278 18.66 19.60 2.17
N HIS A 279 19.31 20.72 2.44
CA HIS A 279 20.73 20.94 2.15
C HIS A 279 21.47 21.31 3.43
N GLY A 280 22.31 20.39 3.90
CA GLY A 280 23.18 20.58 5.06
C GLY A 280 24.45 21.36 4.72
N THR A 281 24.96 22.12 5.68
CA THR A 281 26.23 22.87 5.55
C THR A 281 27.45 21.97 5.44
N ASN A 282 27.32 20.69 5.82
CA ASN A 282 28.35 19.65 5.67
C ASN A 282 28.25 18.90 4.32
N GLY A 283 27.35 19.32 3.42
CA GLY A 283 27.11 18.66 2.13
C GLY A 283 26.05 17.57 2.17
N ASP A 284 25.41 17.32 3.32
CA ASP A 284 24.29 16.39 3.41
C ASP A 284 23.13 16.85 2.53
N LYS A 285 22.52 15.90 1.82
CA LYS A 285 21.36 16.16 0.99
C LYS A 285 20.30 15.09 1.25
N PHE A 286 19.11 15.53 1.67
CA PHE A 286 17.97 14.64 1.87
C PHE A 286 16.79 15.10 1.04
N GLU A 287 16.15 14.18 0.34
CA GLU A 287 14.99 14.46 -0.48
C GLU A 287 13.90 13.44 -0.20
N GLY A 288 12.65 13.85 -0.40
CA GLY A 288 11.53 12.97 -0.18
C GLY A 288 10.21 13.61 -0.55
N ARG A 289 9.12 12.93 -0.18
CA ARG A 289 7.75 13.32 -0.51
C ARG A 289 6.88 13.33 0.73
N LEU A 290 5.97 14.31 0.80
CA LEU A 290 4.95 14.46 1.84
C LEU A 290 3.58 14.24 1.22
N LEU A 291 2.74 13.46 1.90
CA LEU A 291 1.35 13.18 1.50
C LEU A 291 0.43 13.85 2.52
N THR A 292 -0.13 14.99 2.13
CA THR A 292 -1.01 15.83 2.96
C THR A 292 -2.45 15.33 3.00
N ASN A 293 -2.80 14.35 2.17
CA ASN A 293 -4.13 13.72 2.09
C ASN A 293 -4.20 12.36 2.79
N GLN A 294 -3.24 12.01 3.65
CA GLN A 294 -3.46 10.89 4.58
C GLN A 294 -4.40 11.38 5.67
N GLU A 295 -5.69 11.18 5.43
CA GLU A 295 -6.74 11.40 6.45
C GLU A 295 -6.43 10.51 7.66
N PHE A 296 -6.20 11.16 8.80
CA PHE A 296 -6.01 10.56 10.12
C PHE A 296 -7.29 9.90 10.62
#